data_AF-A0A2D9N6R5-F1
#
_entry.id   AF-A0A2D9N6R5-F1
#
_cell.length_a   1.000
_cell.length_b   1.000
_cell.length_c   1.000
_cell.angle_alpha   90.00
_cell.angle_beta   90.00
_cell.angle_gamma   90.00
#
_symmetry.space_group_name_H-M   'P 1'
#
loop_
_entity.id
_entity.type
_entity.pdbx_description
1 polymer ?
#
loop_
_entity_poly.entity_id
_entity_poly.type
_entity_poly.pdbx_seq_one_letter_code
_entity_poly.pdbx_strand_id
1 'polypeptide(L)'
;MSYKNEIEKFVINGYKNTNSNLVTAKHNFVLKNKEENFITTPKNDFKYHTWASSLKSSQAYAYNIFSGIKNPTLEFEFSMEVFERAAQIDVKLEDLSSNTIELFEVKAFEICYIGLNKIQFENKYFNKGQYRRVDIADQFIRFLQTVIGNFKNQRIYGSGIKQLCSHLLGIINTIDKPIFQNKKFKLYSFCLDTEFTSKFIENLDNYKSALGSFKIIVAEFLKEIELDSRIEYCGYLSARDYINKNREIIGKDNYNYVVKRYITHN
;
A
#
# COMPACT_ATOMS: atom_id res chain seq x y z
N MET A 1 -1.90 5.90 28.28
CA MET A 1 -2.92 5.86 27.21
C MET A 1 -2.67 4.61 26.37
N SER A 2 -3.69 3.90 25.89
CA SER A 2 -3.43 2.71 25.03
C SER A 2 -2.96 3.17 23.64
N TYR A 3 -2.13 2.38 22.94
CA TYR A 3 -1.66 2.74 21.60
C TYR A 3 -2.83 2.89 20.60
N LYS A 4 -3.89 2.11 20.78
CA LYS A 4 -5.14 2.23 20.03
C LYS A 4 -5.81 3.60 20.28
N ASN A 5 -5.84 4.07 21.53
CA ASN A 5 -6.43 5.37 21.87
C ASN A 5 -5.63 6.52 21.25
N GLU A 6 -4.30 6.38 21.14
CA GLU A 6 -3.44 7.38 20.49
C GLU A 6 -3.74 7.49 18.99
N ILE A 7 -3.88 6.34 18.31
CA ILE A 7 -4.32 6.29 16.90
C ILE A 7 -5.71 6.91 16.75
N GLU A 8 -6.65 6.58 17.63
CA GLU A 8 -8.01 7.13 17.60
C GLU A 8 -8.02 8.65 17.80
N LYS A 9 -7.21 9.17 18.74
CA LYS A 9 -7.05 10.60 18.96
C LYS A 9 -6.51 11.30 17.72
N PHE A 10 -5.48 10.75 17.07
CA PHE A 10 -4.96 11.27 15.81
C PHE A 10 -6.04 11.34 14.71
N VAL A 11 -6.76 10.23 14.51
CA VAL A 11 -7.82 10.15 13.49
C VAL A 11 -8.93 11.16 13.77
N ILE A 12 -9.37 11.33 15.02
CA ILE A 12 -10.40 12.29 15.43
C ILE A 12 -9.93 13.73 15.23
N ASN A 13 -8.70 14.04 15.62
CA ASN A 13 -8.16 15.40 15.49
C ASN A 13 -8.10 15.86 14.05
N GLY A 14 -7.59 15.03 13.13
CA GLY A 14 -7.58 15.40 11.72
C GLY A 14 -8.98 15.57 11.11
N TYR A 15 -10.01 14.92 11.65
CA TYR A 15 -11.40 15.18 11.24
C TYR A 15 -11.89 16.56 11.68
N LYS A 16 -11.61 16.93 12.93
CA LYS A 16 -11.95 18.26 13.47
C LYS A 16 -11.27 19.38 12.67
N ASN A 17 -10.07 19.13 12.16
CA ASN A 17 -9.32 20.09 11.35
C ASN A 17 -9.91 20.29 9.94
N THR A 18 -10.73 19.35 9.46
CA THR A 18 -11.30 19.38 8.10
C THR A 18 -12.78 19.72 8.07
N ASN A 19 -13.55 19.38 9.11
CA ASN A 19 -14.98 19.69 9.23
C ASN A 19 -15.28 20.32 10.60
N SER A 20 -15.84 21.54 10.60
CA SER A 20 -16.23 22.25 11.82
C SER A 20 -17.54 21.71 12.45
N ASN A 21 -18.42 21.12 11.65
CA ASN A 21 -19.70 20.56 12.10
C ASN A 21 -19.61 19.04 12.29
N LEU A 22 -19.15 18.60 13.46
CA LEU A 22 -19.38 17.23 13.91
C LEU A 22 -20.86 17.11 14.33
N VAL A 23 -21.68 16.46 13.50
CA VAL A 23 -23.08 16.17 13.84
C VAL A 23 -23.11 15.07 14.92
N THR A 24 -23.25 15.48 16.18
CA THR A 24 -23.15 14.60 17.37
C THR A 24 -24.49 14.09 17.91
N ALA A 25 -25.63 14.45 17.31
CA ALA A 25 -26.91 14.28 18.00
C ALA A 25 -27.71 13.02 17.65
N LYS A 26 -27.49 12.35 16.51
CA LYS A 26 -28.27 11.13 16.15
C LYS A 26 -27.53 10.05 15.36
N HIS A 27 -26.23 10.17 15.06
CA HIS A 27 -25.47 9.15 14.32
C HIS A 27 -24.18 8.85 15.09
N ASN A 28 -24.24 7.84 15.94
CA ASN A 28 -23.11 7.43 16.76
C ASN A 28 -22.14 6.60 15.92
N PHE A 29 -20.86 6.98 16.03
CA PHE A 29 -19.63 6.33 15.56
C PHE A 29 -19.11 6.68 14.15
N VAL A 30 -18.10 7.55 14.17
CA VAL A 30 -16.85 7.35 13.45
C VAL A 30 -16.32 5.94 13.85
N LEU A 31 -16.77 4.81 13.23
CA LEU A 31 -16.17 3.42 13.14
C LEU A 31 -17.18 2.22 13.17
N LYS A 32 -17.35 1.35 12.13
CA LYS A 32 -18.52 0.40 12.08
C LYS A 32 -19.33 -0.05 10.84
N ASN A 33 -18.79 -0.60 9.74
CA ASN A 33 -19.28 -1.94 9.31
C ASN A 33 -18.33 -2.60 8.29
N LYS A 34 -18.26 -3.94 8.34
CA LYS A 34 -17.28 -4.79 7.62
C LYS A 34 -17.79 -5.30 6.26
N GLU A 35 -19.10 -5.44 6.11
CA GLU A 35 -19.71 -6.31 5.08
C GLU A 35 -19.97 -5.59 3.74
N GLU A 36 -19.74 -4.28 3.67
CA GLU A 36 -20.09 -3.43 2.51
C GLU A 36 -18.86 -2.85 1.78
N ASN A 37 -17.64 -3.32 2.10
CA ASN A 37 -16.38 -2.61 1.82
C ASN A 37 -15.68 -2.91 0.49
N PHE A 38 -16.29 -3.61 -0.47
CA PHE A 38 -15.56 -4.07 -1.66
C PHE A 38 -16.20 -3.59 -2.95
N ILE A 39 -15.51 -2.75 -3.74
CA ILE A 39 -15.89 -2.51 -5.14
C ILE A 39 -14.65 -2.36 -6.02
N THR A 40 -14.47 -3.35 -6.89
CA THR A 40 -13.39 -3.51 -7.87
C THR A 40 -13.50 -2.57 -9.09
N THR A 41 -14.58 -1.81 -9.26
CA THR A 41 -14.71 -0.71 -10.26
C THR A 41 -16.02 0.08 -10.05
N PRO A 42 -16.03 1.38 -9.71
CA PRO A 42 -17.28 2.10 -9.42
C PRO A 42 -18.03 2.53 -10.68
N LYS A 43 -19.36 2.40 -10.68
CA LYS A 43 -20.25 2.94 -11.73
C LYS A 43 -20.46 4.45 -11.55
N ASN A 44 -20.81 5.14 -12.65
CA ASN A 44 -21.29 6.52 -12.60
C ASN A 44 -22.49 6.63 -11.64
N ASP A 45 -22.47 7.66 -10.77
CA ASP A 45 -23.44 7.97 -9.70
C ASP A 45 -23.33 7.19 -8.37
N PHE A 46 -22.20 6.55 -8.09
CA PHE A 46 -21.99 5.92 -6.79
C PHE A 46 -21.87 6.94 -5.63
N LYS A 47 -22.61 6.74 -4.54
CA LYS A 47 -22.52 7.52 -3.29
C LYS A 47 -21.96 6.64 -2.16
N TYR A 48 -20.85 7.03 -1.54
CA TYR A 48 -20.21 6.27 -0.44
C TYR A 48 -20.48 6.85 0.96
N HIS A 49 -20.50 5.96 1.95
CA HIS A 49 -20.68 6.22 3.38
C HIS A 49 -19.36 6.56 4.11
N THR A 50 -19.40 7.55 4.99
CA THR A 50 -18.34 8.07 5.88
C THR A 50 -18.14 7.24 7.17
N TRP A 51 -17.93 5.92 7.08
CA TRP A 51 -17.72 5.07 8.26
C TRP A 51 -16.24 4.93 8.64
N ALA A 52 -15.89 5.22 9.90
CA ALA A 52 -14.47 5.40 10.25
C ALA A 52 -13.61 4.17 10.55
N SER A 53 -14.12 2.97 10.28
CA SER A 53 -13.32 1.74 10.27
C SER A 53 -12.53 1.59 8.98
N SER A 54 -13.09 2.01 7.84
CA SER A 54 -12.31 2.17 6.62
C SER A 54 -11.31 3.32 6.76
N LEU A 55 -11.62 4.35 7.54
CA LEU A 55 -10.75 5.52 7.74
C LEU A 55 -9.47 5.22 8.57
N LYS A 56 -9.34 4.00 9.11
CA LYS A 56 -8.09 3.44 9.67
C LYS A 56 -7.34 2.54 8.68
N SER A 57 -7.97 2.12 7.58
CA SER A 57 -7.35 1.26 6.59
C SER A 57 -6.50 2.07 5.63
N SER A 58 -5.38 1.47 5.24
CA SER A 58 -4.58 1.84 4.07
C SER A 58 -5.41 2.22 2.85
N GLN A 59 -6.52 1.52 2.58
CA GLN A 59 -7.38 1.79 1.43
C GLN A 59 -8.09 3.16 1.49
N ALA A 60 -8.70 3.54 2.62
CA ALA A 60 -9.32 4.87 2.69
C ALA A 60 -8.26 5.98 2.71
N TYR A 61 -7.09 5.70 3.28
CA TYR A 61 -5.96 6.61 3.21
C TYR A 61 -5.51 6.83 1.76
N ALA A 62 -5.40 5.75 0.98
CA ALA A 62 -5.14 5.79 -0.44
C ALA A 62 -6.19 6.64 -1.18
N TYR A 63 -7.48 6.36 -0.98
CA TYR A 63 -8.53 7.12 -1.65
C TYR A 63 -8.47 8.62 -1.33
N ASN A 64 -8.30 9.00 -0.06
CA ASN A 64 -8.22 10.41 0.32
C ASN A 64 -7.08 11.16 -0.38
N ILE A 65 -5.95 10.49 -0.65
CA ILE A 65 -4.81 11.11 -1.32
C ILE A 65 -4.99 11.12 -2.84
N PHE A 66 -5.33 9.97 -3.42
CA PHE A 66 -5.28 9.76 -4.87
C PHE A 66 -6.57 10.16 -5.59
N SER A 67 -7.72 10.30 -4.91
CA SER A 67 -9.00 10.68 -5.54
C SER A 67 -9.02 12.08 -6.15
N GLY A 68 -8.11 12.97 -5.73
CA GLY A 68 -7.93 14.28 -6.35
C GLY A 68 -7.20 14.25 -7.70
N ILE A 69 -6.53 13.13 -8.02
CA ILE A 69 -5.75 12.99 -9.24
C ILE A 69 -6.66 12.76 -10.43
N LYS A 70 -6.65 13.70 -11.38
CA LYS A 70 -7.36 13.57 -12.65
C LYS A 70 -6.51 12.81 -13.66
N ASN A 71 -6.44 11.49 -13.52
CA ASN A 71 -5.75 10.61 -14.46
C ASN A 71 -6.69 9.47 -14.89
N PRO A 72 -6.98 9.28 -16.20
CA PRO A 72 -7.90 8.25 -16.68
C PRO A 72 -7.41 6.81 -16.44
N THR A 73 -6.14 6.64 -16.07
CA THR A 73 -5.52 5.33 -15.81
C THR A 73 -5.46 4.97 -14.32
N LEU A 74 -5.87 5.91 -13.45
CA LEU A 74 -5.96 5.71 -12.01
C LEU A 74 -6.96 4.59 -11.71
N GLU A 75 -6.50 3.60 -10.96
CA GLU A 75 -7.31 2.45 -10.58
C GLU A 75 -7.03 2.11 -9.12
N PHE A 76 -8.10 1.86 -8.36
CA PHE A 76 -8.01 1.38 -6.98
C PHE A 76 -8.22 -0.14 -6.95
N GLU A 77 -7.58 -0.81 -6.00
CA GLU A 77 -7.67 -2.26 -5.83
C GLU A 77 -7.28 -3.04 -7.11
N PHE A 78 -6.23 -2.57 -7.80
CA PHE A 78 -5.75 -3.17 -9.04
C PHE A 78 -5.38 -4.63 -8.84
N SER A 79 -6.08 -5.50 -9.56
CA SER A 79 -6.01 -6.95 -9.41
C SER A 79 -4.93 -7.55 -10.32
N MET A 80 -4.02 -8.32 -9.72
CA MET A 80 -2.97 -9.05 -10.42
C MET A 80 -3.00 -10.52 -10.04
N GLU A 81 -3.01 -11.40 -11.04
CA GLU A 81 -3.05 -12.85 -10.84
C GLU A 81 -1.72 -13.34 -10.23
N VAL A 82 -1.80 -14.05 -9.10
CA VAL A 82 -0.62 -14.64 -8.44
C VAL A 82 -0.66 -16.17 -8.54
N PHE A 83 -1.75 -16.75 -8.04
CA PHE A 83 -2.11 -18.16 -8.18
C PHE A 83 -3.60 -18.23 -8.56
N GLU A 84 -4.38 -19.10 -7.91
CA GLU A 84 -5.85 -19.14 -8.00
C GLU A 84 -6.54 -17.89 -7.44
N ARG A 85 -5.81 -17.06 -6.68
CA ARG A 85 -6.30 -15.77 -6.16
C ARG A 85 -5.40 -14.65 -6.66
N ALA A 86 -6.02 -13.51 -6.92
CA ALA A 86 -5.31 -12.29 -7.25
C ALA A 86 -4.73 -11.62 -6.00
N ALA A 87 -3.56 -11.00 -6.15
CA ALA A 87 -3.13 -9.94 -5.26
C ALA A 87 -3.79 -8.62 -5.69
N GLN A 88 -4.16 -7.79 -4.73
CA GLN A 88 -4.75 -6.47 -4.97
C GLN A 88 -3.76 -5.42 -4.50
N ILE A 89 -3.34 -4.53 -5.41
CA ILE A 89 -2.58 -3.33 -5.08
C ILE A 89 -3.56 -2.20 -4.78
N ASP A 90 -3.29 -1.40 -3.74
CA ASP A 90 -4.22 -0.34 -3.34
C ASP A 90 -4.44 0.70 -4.43
N VAL A 91 -3.38 1.14 -5.12
CA VAL A 91 -3.47 2.13 -6.21
C VAL A 91 -2.56 1.79 -7.37
N LYS A 92 -3.08 1.87 -8.59
CA LYS A 92 -2.35 1.89 -9.84
C LYS A 92 -2.51 3.26 -10.50
N LEU A 93 -1.42 3.83 -10.95
CA LEU A 93 -1.40 5.06 -11.75
C LEU A 93 -0.43 4.86 -12.92
N GLU A 94 -0.84 5.20 -14.14
CA GLU A 94 0.05 5.17 -15.28
C GLU A 94 0.47 6.58 -15.68
N ASP A 95 1.78 6.77 -15.80
CA ASP A 95 2.38 7.89 -16.50
C ASP A 95 2.53 7.52 -17.98
N LEU A 96 1.58 8.03 -18.77
CA LEU A 96 1.53 7.82 -20.22
C LEU A 96 2.74 8.42 -20.94
N SER A 97 3.41 9.43 -20.37
CA SER A 97 4.57 10.06 -21.00
C SER A 97 5.82 9.19 -20.93
N SER A 98 5.95 8.41 -19.85
CA SER A 98 7.11 7.56 -19.60
C SER A 98 6.83 6.06 -19.78
N ASN A 99 5.59 5.69 -20.16
CA ASN A 99 5.10 4.30 -20.20
C ASN A 99 5.38 3.54 -18.88
N THR A 100 5.23 4.24 -17.75
CA THR A 100 5.48 3.69 -16.42
C THR A 100 4.17 3.50 -15.67
N ILE A 101 3.94 2.31 -15.15
CA ILE A 101 2.88 2.00 -14.20
C ILE A 101 3.47 2.10 -12.78
N GLU A 102 2.99 3.06 -12.02
CA GLU A 102 3.25 3.19 -10.60
C GLU A 102 2.18 2.44 -9.81
N LEU A 103 2.63 1.53 -8.94
CA LEU A 103 1.83 0.71 -8.07
C LEU A 103 2.14 1.09 -6.62
N PHE A 104 1.12 1.49 -5.87
CA PHE A 104 1.25 1.91 -4.49
C PHE A 104 0.58 0.89 -3.59
N GLU A 105 1.39 0.16 -2.82
CA GLU A 105 0.93 -0.59 -1.67
C GLU A 105 0.92 0.36 -0.47
N VAL A 106 -0.27 0.74 -0.03
CA VAL A 106 -0.47 1.78 0.97
C VAL A 106 -0.42 1.17 2.37
N LYS A 107 0.21 1.89 3.29
CA LYS A 107 0.31 1.51 4.70
C LYS A 107 0.00 2.73 5.56
N ALA A 108 -0.99 2.60 6.43
CA ALA A 108 -1.36 3.61 7.39
C ALA A 108 -1.00 3.11 8.79
N PHE A 109 -2.00 2.72 9.58
CA PHE A 109 -1.79 2.25 10.95
C PHE A 109 -1.44 0.77 11.04
N GLU A 110 -1.37 0.04 9.92
CA GLU A 110 -0.99 -1.37 9.92
C GLU A 110 0.45 -1.59 10.39
N ILE A 111 1.33 -0.62 10.18
CA ILE A 111 2.72 -0.65 10.66
C ILE A 111 2.82 -0.71 12.19
N CYS A 112 1.73 -0.40 12.90
CA CYS A 112 1.64 -0.47 14.36
C CYS A 112 1.58 -1.93 14.88
N TYR A 113 1.34 -2.93 14.02
CA TYR A 113 1.23 -4.35 14.38
C TYR A 113 2.58 -5.10 14.35
N ILE A 114 3.66 -4.44 14.78
CA ILE A 114 5.01 -5.01 14.76
C ILE A 114 5.13 -6.24 15.66
N GLY A 115 5.70 -7.32 15.12
CA GLY A 115 6.02 -8.55 15.85
C GLY A 115 4.83 -9.50 16.06
N LEU A 116 3.61 -9.08 15.69
CA LEU A 116 2.43 -9.94 15.76
C LEU A 116 2.28 -10.83 14.53
N ASN A 117 2.68 -10.33 13.36
CA ASN A 117 2.51 -11.02 12.09
C ASN A 117 3.88 -11.38 11.49
N LYS A 118 4.34 -12.61 11.74
CA LYS A 118 5.57 -13.15 11.13
C LYS A 118 5.38 -13.34 9.62
N ILE A 119 6.50 -13.35 8.89
CA ILE A 119 6.50 -13.70 7.46
C ILE A 119 6.23 -15.20 7.34
N GLN A 120 4.97 -15.56 7.09
CA GLN A 120 4.53 -16.93 6.86
C GLN A 120 3.80 -17.02 5.51
N PHE A 121 4.39 -17.76 4.58
CA PHE A 121 3.81 -18.06 3.28
C PHE A 121 3.04 -19.37 3.32
N GLU A 122 1.96 -19.45 2.54
CA GLU A 122 1.22 -20.69 2.35
C GLU A 122 2.03 -21.68 1.51
N ASN A 123 1.78 -22.99 1.69
CA ASN A 123 2.52 -24.04 0.98
C ASN A 123 2.51 -23.90 -0.56
N LYS A 124 1.46 -23.30 -1.13
CA LYS A 124 1.37 -23.05 -2.57
C LYS A 124 2.52 -22.21 -3.12
N TYR A 125 3.08 -21.30 -2.32
CA TYR A 125 4.25 -20.51 -2.69
C TYR A 125 5.53 -21.35 -2.83
N PHE A 126 5.55 -22.59 -2.33
CA PHE A 126 6.69 -23.50 -2.42
C PHE A 126 6.43 -24.69 -3.35
N ASN A 127 5.32 -24.67 -4.09
CA ASN A 127 4.97 -25.69 -5.07
C ASN A 127 5.14 -25.12 -6.48
N LYS A 128 6.16 -25.60 -7.22
CA LYS A 128 6.45 -25.17 -8.60
C LYS A 128 5.25 -25.30 -9.52
N GLY A 129 4.42 -26.35 -9.35
CA GLY A 129 3.25 -26.61 -10.19
C GLY A 129 2.12 -25.59 -10.04
N GLN A 130 2.21 -24.67 -9.07
CA GLN A 130 1.25 -23.58 -8.89
C GLN A 130 1.63 -22.33 -9.70
N TYR A 131 2.89 -22.21 -10.14
CA TYR A 131 3.37 -21.01 -10.81
C TYR A 131 2.92 -20.99 -12.28
N ARG A 132 2.33 -19.86 -12.69
CA ARG A 132 2.02 -19.61 -14.11
C ARG A 132 3.28 -19.55 -14.97
N ARG A 133 4.31 -18.86 -14.46
CA ARG A 133 5.64 -18.84 -15.05
C ARG A 133 6.51 -19.89 -14.39
N VAL A 134 6.49 -21.09 -14.95
CA VAL A 134 7.27 -22.23 -14.44
C VAL A 134 8.78 -21.96 -14.52
N ASP A 135 9.19 -21.16 -15.51
CA ASP A 135 10.58 -20.79 -15.78
C ASP A 135 11.23 -19.94 -14.66
N ILE A 136 10.44 -19.24 -13.85
CA ILE A 136 10.93 -18.44 -12.71
C ILE A 136 10.65 -19.06 -11.34
N ALA A 137 9.92 -20.19 -11.29
CA ALA A 137 9.37 -20.72 -10.05
C ALA A 137 10.46 -21.01 -9.00
N ASP A 138 11.60 -21.55 -9.45
CA ASP A 138 12.72 -21.88 -8.57
C ASP A 138 13.42 -20.64 -8.01
N GLN A 139 13.63 -19.64 -8.85
CA GLN A 139 14.20 -18.35 -8.48
C GLN A 139 13.29 -17.64 -7.48
N PHE A 140 11.97 -17.65 -7.73
CA PHE A 140 11.01 -17.03 -6.83
C PHE A 140 10.93 -17.76 -5.48
N ILE A 141 10.94 -19.10 -5.47
CA ILE A 141 10.99 -19.89 -4.24
C ILE A 141 12.25 -19.57 -3.43
N ARG A 142 13.42 -19.50 -4.07
CA ARG A 142 14.67 -19.09 -3.42
C ARG A 142 14.59 -17.67 -2.87
N PHE A 143 14.05 -16.73 -3.64
CA PHE A 143 13.79 -15.36 -3.17
C PHE A 143 12.93 -15.35 -1.89
N LEU A 144 11.84 -16.11 -1.83
CA LEU A 144 11.02 -16.21 -0.62
C LEU A 144 11.79 -16.79 0.57
N GLN A 145 12.63 -17.81 0.33
CA GLN A 145 13.48 -18.38 1.37
C GLN A 145 14.49 -17.36 1.90
N THR A 146 15.10 -16.55 1.02
CA THR A 146 15.98 -15.43 1.40
C THR A 146 15.24 -14.40 2.23
N VAL A 147 14.04 -13.99 1.81
CA VAL A 147 13.20 -13.04 2.56
C VAL A 147 12.87 -13.59 3.95
N ILE A 148 12.43 -14.85 4.05
CA ILE A 148 12.14 -15.50 5.33
C ILE A 148 13.40 -15.52 6.21
N GLY A 149 14.54 -15.96 5.66
CA GLY A 149 15.81 -16.05 6.38
C GLY A 149 16.25 -14.70 6.94
N ASN A 150 16.18 -13.64 6.11
CA ASN A 150 16.58 -12.29 6.48
C ASN A 150 15.76 -11.72 7.65
N PHE A 151 14.46 -11.97 7.68
CA PHE A 151 13.54 -11.35 8.65
C PHE A 151 13.07 -12.27 9.79
N LYS A 152 13.43 -13.57 9.79
CA LYS A 152 12.92 -14.60 10.74
C LYS A 152 12.97 -14.18 12.21
N ASN A 153 14.05 -13.49 12.61
CA ASN A 153 14.31 -13.10 14.00
C ASN A 153 14.10 -11.59 14.24
N GLN A 154 13.58 -10.86 13.24
CA GLN A 154 13.38 -9.43 13.36
C GLN A 154 11.96 -9.14 13.83
N ARG A 155 11.85 -8.20 14.77
CA ARG A 155 10.56 -7.66 15.21
C ARG A 155 10.12 -6.59 14.21
N ILE A 156 9.46 -7.01 13.13
CA ILE A 156 8.99 -6.16 12.03
C ILE A 156 7.48 -6.34 11.77
N TYR A 157 6.91 -5.48 10.91
CA TYR A 157 5.60 -5.70 10.31
C TYR A 157 5.71 -6.69 9.12
N GLY A 158 5.77 -7.99 9.43
CA GLY A 158 6.02 -9.05 8.44
C GLY A 158 4.89 -9.25 7.42
N SER A 159 3.64 -8.94 7.78
CA SER A 159 2.52 -8.95 6.82
C SER A 159 2.77 -8.04 5.62
N GLY A 160 3.32 -6.84 5.84
CA GLY A 160 3.60 -5.89 4.75
C GLY A 160 4.65 -6.43 3.79
N ILE A 161 5.73 -7.04 4.30
CA ILE A 161 6.75 -7.67 3.45
C ILE A 161 6.15 -8.85 2.67
N LYS A 162 5.32 -9.68 3.31
CA LYS A 162 4.61 -10.79 2.65
C LYS A 162 3.70 -10.30 1.52
N GLN A 163 2.95 -9.23 1.74
CA GLN A 163 2.08 -8.61 0.72
C GLN A 163 2.92 -8.18 -0.49
N LEU A 164 4.01 -7.45 -0.25
CA LEU A 164 4.91 -6.99 -1.32
C LEU A 164 5.50 -8.15 -2.13
N CYS A 165 5.85 -9.28 -1.51
CA CYS A 165 6.25 -10.49 -2.25
C CYS A 165 5.12 -10.99 -3.17
N SER A 166 3.87 -11.00 -2.68
CA SER A 166 2.71 -11.40 -3.48
C SER A 166 2.49 -10.45 -4.66
N HIS A 167 2.62 -9.14 -4.44
CA HIS A 167 2.51 -8.13 -5.49
C HIS A 167 3.61 -8.25 -6.53
N LEU A 168 4.86 -8.53 -6.13
CA LEU A 168 5.94 -8.78 -7.08
C LEU A 168 5.63 -9.96 -8.01
N LEU A 169 5.14 -11.08 -7.48
CA LEU A 169 4.70 -12.21 -8.30
C LEU A 169 3.54 -11.81 -9.24
N GLY A 170 2.59 -11.02 -8.74
CA GLY A 170 1.49 -10.49 -9.53
C GLY A 170 1.95 -9.63 -10.69
N ILE A 171 2.93 -8.74 -10.46
CA ILE A 171 3.57 -7.92 -11.51
C ILE A 171 4.23 -8.83 -12.53
N ILE A 172 5.06 -9.78 -12.10
CA ILE A 172 5.80 -10.68 -13.00
C ILE A 172 4.86 -11.52 -13.87
N ASN A 173 3.72 -11.94 -13.35
CA ASN A 173 2.69 -12.64 -14.13
C ASN A 173 1.94 -11.74 -15.12
N THR A 174 2.01 -10.42 -14.92
CA THR A 174 1.24 -9.42 -15.64
C THR A 174 2.06 -8.74 -16.76
N ILE A 175 3.37 -8.63 -16.61
CA ILE A 175 4.24 -7.86 -17.52
C ILE A 175 4.20 -8.30 -19.00
N ASP A 176 3.88 -9.56 -19.27
CA ASP A 176 3.86 -10.12 -20.63
C ASP A 176 2.46 -10.08 -21.27
N LYS A 177 1.44 -9.58 -20.56
CA LYS A 177 0.12 -9.37 -21.17
C LYS A 177 0.24 -8.26 -22.22
N PRO A 178 -0.47 -8.34 -23.37
CA PRO A 178 -0.30 -7.41 -24.49
C PRO A 178 -0.41 -5.92 -24.10
N ILE A 179 -1.32 -5.59 -23.19
CA ILE A 179 -1.54 -4.20 -22.72
C ILE A 179 -0.39 -3.65 -21.85
N PHE A 180 0.55 -4.50 -21.42
CA PHE A 180 1.66 -4.15 -20.53
C PHE A 180 3.05 -4.41 -21.13
N GLN A 181 3.14 -4.97 -22.34
CA GLN A 181 4.38 -5.48 -22.94
C GLN A 181 5.53 -4.46 -23.02
N ASN A 182 5.21 -3.18 -23.22
CA ASN A 182 6.20 -2.09 -23.32
C ASN A 182 6.26 -1.19 -22.09
N LYS A 183 5.59 -1.59 -20.99
CA LYS A 183 5.50 -0.78 -19.78
C LYS A 183 6.54 -1.19 -18.76
N LYS A 184 6.99 -0.19 -18.00
CA LYS A 184 7.79 -0.36 -16.78
C LYS A 184 6.85 -0.34 -15.57
N PHE A 185 7.17 -1.11 -14.55
CA PHE A 185 6.42 -1.17 -13.29
C PHE A 185 7.29 -0.66 -12.16
N LYS A 186 6.75 0.28 -11.37
CA LYS A 186 7.36 0.75 -10.12
C LYS A 186 6.45 0.42 -8.96
N LEU A 187 6.93 -0.40 -8.03
CA LEU A 187 6.20 -0.76 -6.82
C LEU A 187 6.71 0.08 -5.65
N TYR A 188 5.81 0.80 -5.00
CA TYR A 188 6.09 1.63 -3.84
C TYR A 188 5.38 1.07 -2.60
N SER A 189 6.05 1.12 -1.45
CA SER A 189 5.39 1.02 -0.15
C SER A 189 5.08 2.44 0.33
N PHE A 190 3.86 2.92 0.02
CA PHE A 190 3.41 4.27 0.32
C PHE A 190 2.92 4.35 1.77
N CYS A 191 3.63 5.06 2.63
CA CYS A 191 3.40 5.00 4.07
C CYS A 191 2.94 6.34 4.66
N LEU A 192 1.90 6.29 5.50
CA LEU A 192 1.61 7.37 6.44
C LEU A 192 2.83 7.57 7.34
N ASP A 193 3.31 8.80 7.38
CA ASP A 193 4.54 9.17 8.08
C ASP A 193 4.37 10.39 8.98
N THR A 194 3.12 10.76 9.25
CA THR A 194 2.85 11.83 10.20
C THR A 194 2.95 11.31 11.61
N GLU A 195 3.98 11.78 12.29
CA GLU A 195 4.31 11.45 13.66
C GLU A 195 3.22 11.92 14.63
N PHE A 196 2.75 11.03 15.50
CA PHE A 196 1.76 11.36 16.54
C PHE A 196 2.10 10.80 17.91
N THR A 197 3.00 9.81 17.99
CA THR A 197 3.60 9.30 19.23
C THR A 197 5.01 8.77 18.98
N SER A 198 5.85 8.76 20.01
CA SER A 198 7.19 8.16 19.96
C SER A 198 7.16 6.69 19.53
N LYS A 199 6.15 5.94 20.01
CA LYS A 199 5.95 4.54 19.60
C LYS A 199 5.64 4.39 18.10
N PHE A 200 4.91 5.33 17.50
CA PHE A 200 4.67 5.30 16.06
C PHE A 200 5.94 5.61 15.27
N ILE A 201 6.73 6.58 15.72
CA ILE A 201 8.04 6.91 15.11
C ILE A 201 8.95 5.67 15.10
N GLU A 202 9.10 5.00 16.25
CA GLU A 202 9.89 3.76 16.36
C GLU A 202 9.40 2.67 15.39
N ASN A 203 8.07 2.51 15.27
CA ASN A 203 7.49 1.53 14.37
C ASN A 203 7.71 1.90 12.89
N LEU A 204 7.60 3.18 12.54
CA LEU A 204 7.85 3.70 11.21
C LEU A 204 9.31 3.51 10.80
N ASP A 205 10.25 3.86 11.68
CA ASP A 205 11.68 3.69 11.44
C ASP A 205 12.07 2.22 11.29
N ASN A 206 11.50 1.34 12.12
CA ASN A 206 11.67 -0.11 12.00
C ASN A 206 11.19 -0.61 10.63
N TYR A 207 9.99 -0.18 10.20
CA TYR A 207 9.45 -0.61 8.91
C TYR A 207 10.25 -0.02 7.73
N LYS A 208 10.66 1.25 7.80
CA LYS A 208 11.52 1.90 6.80
C LYS A 208 12.85 1.14 6.64
N SER A 209 13.48 0.74 7.74
CA SER A 209 14.69 -0.08 7.73
C SER A 209 14.44 -1.45 7.08
N ALA A 210 13.35 -2.12 7.45
CA ALA A 210 12.97 -3.41 6.86
C ALA A 210 12.72 -3.31 5.34
N LEU A 211 12.05 -2.25 4.89
CA LEU A 211 11.82 -2.00 3.46
C LEU A 211 13.11 -1.66 2.71
N GLY A 212 14.08 -1.04 3.37
CA GLY A 212 15.43 -0.82 2.84
C GLY A 212 16.15 -2.14 2.57
N SER A 213 16.20 -3.05 3.55
CA SER A 213 16.78 -4.38 3.36
C SER A 213 16.02 -5.19 2.32
N PHE A 214 14.69 -5.12 2.33
CA PHE A 214 13.85 -5.81 1.35
C PHE A 214 14.10 -5.29 -0.08
N LYS A 215 14.34 -3.99 -0.25
CA LYS A 215 14.68 -3.39 -1.56
C LYS A 215 15.93 -3.99 -2.19
N ILE A 216 16.96 -4.25 -1.38
CA ILE A 216 18.20 -4.87 -1.85
C ILE A 216 17.92 -6.30 -2.33
N ILE A 217 17.21 -7.10 -1.52
CA ILE A 217 16.84 -8.49 -1.86
C ILE A 217 16.02 -8.55 -3.15
N VAL A 218 15.05 -7.64 -3.33
CA VAL A 218 14.23 -7.57 -4.54
C VAL A 218 15.05 -7.17 -5.76
N ALA A 219 15.95 -6.21 -5.64
CA ALA A 219 16.81 -5.78 -6.74
C ALA A 219 17.74 -6.91 -7.22
N GLU A 220 18.30 -7.70 -6.30
CA GLU A 220 19.09 -8.89 -6.63
C GLU A 220 18.25 -9.95 -7.34
N PHE A 221 17.06 -10.24 -6.81
CA PHE A 221 16.14 -11.20 -7.41
C PHE A 221 15.70 -10.79 -8.82
N LEU A 222 15.33 -9.52 -9.03
CA LEU A 222 14.89 -9.03 -10.34
C LEU A 222 16.00 -9.09 -11.39
N LYS A 223 17.26 -8.90 -10.98
CA LYS A 223 18.43 -9.12 -11.84
C LYS A 223 18.62 -10.60 -12.17
N GLU A 224 18.46 -11.49 -11.20
CA GLU A 224 18.56 -12.95 -11.39
C GLU A 224 17.57 -13.46 -12.45
N ILE A 225 16.38 -12.88 -12.54
CA ILE A 225 15.35 -13.25 -13.53
C ILE A 225 15.29 -12.30 -14.74
N GLU A 226 16.27 -11.42 -14.91
CA GLU A 226 16.40 -10.48 -16.04
C GLU A 226 15.20 -9.54 -16.24
N LEU A 227 14.55 -9.12 -15.14
CA LEU A 227 13.40 -8.21 -15.16
C LEU A 227 13.67 -6.83 -14.53
N ASP A 228 14.89 -6.55 -14.08
CA ASP A 228 15.29 -5.30 -13.43
C ASP A 228 15.21 -4.07 -14.35
N SER A 229 15.19 -4.27 -15.68
CA SER A 229 14.94 -3.19 -16.66
C SER A 229 13.45 -2.79 -16.77
N ARG A 230 12.54 -3.68 -16.34
CA ARG A 230 11.08 -3.52 -16.46
C ARG A 230 10.37 -3.38 -15.13
N ILE A 231 10.95 -3.87 -14.04
CA ILE A 231 10.34 -3.83 -12.70
C ILE A 231 11.33 -3.18 -11.75
N GLU A 232 10.85 -2.21 -10.97
CA GLU A 232 11.59 -1.61 -9.87
C GLU A 232 10.72 -1.68 -8.61
N TYR A 233 11.28 -2.19 -7.50
CA TYR A 233 10.71 -1.95 -6.19
C TYR A 233 11.42 -0.76 -5.55
N CYS A 234 10.69 0.35 -5.41
CA CYS A 234 11.26 1.63 -5.01
C CYS A 234 11.49 1.75 -3.50
N GLY A 235 10.87 0.86 -2.70
CA GLY A 235 10.99 0.87 -1.23
C GLY A 235 9.95 1.75 -0.55
N TYR A 236 10.33 2.29 0.61
CA TYR A 236 9.53 3.23 1.38
C TYR A 236 9.31 4.54 0.61
N LEU A 237 8.05 4.96 0.50
CA LEU A 237 7.65 6.26 -0.01
C LEU A 237 6.88 7.01 1.07
N SER A 238 7.45 8.13 1.53
CA SER A 238 6.80 9.04 2.47
C SER A 238 5.55 9.64 1.82
N ALA A 239 4.40 9.51 2.50
CA ALA A 239 3.18 10.16 2.05
C ALA A 239 3.33 11.68 2.05
N ARG A 240 3.91 12.28 3.11
CA ARG A 240 4.18 13.72 3.17
C ARG A 240 5.01 14.21 1.98
N ASP A 241 6.10 13.53 1.65
CA ASP A 241 6.96 13.89 0.51
C ASP A 241 6.22 13.76 -0.81
N TYR A 242 5.47 12.67 -1.00
CA TYR A 242 4.68 12.47 -2.21
C TYR A 242 3.61 13.55 -2.37
N ILE A 243 2.84 13.84 -1.32
CA ILE A 243 1.77 14.84 -1.33
C ILE A 243 2.33 16.23 -1.67
N ASN A 244 3.48 16.60 -1.10
CA ASN A 244 4.11 17.89 -1.35
C ASN A 244 4.69 18.01 -2.75
N LYS A 245 5.36 16.95 -3.26
CA LYS A 245 5.91 16.93 -4.63
C LYS A 245 4.84 16.91 -5.71
N ASN A 246 3.68 16.30 -5.43
CA ASN A 246 2.61 16.09 -6.40
C ASN A 246 1.40 17.01 -6.16
N ARG A 247 1.59 18.17 -5.52
CA ARG A 247 0.51 19.10 -5.19
C ARG A 247 -0.37 19.47 -6.39
N GLU A 248 0.24 19.72 -7.54
CA GLU A 248 -0.48 20.10 -8.76
C GLU A 248 -1.33 18.95 -9.29
N ILE A 249 -0.77 17.74 -9.31
CA ILE A 249 -1.44 16.51 -9.77
C ILE A 249 -2.62 16.15 -8.87
N ILE A 250 -2.45 16.27 -7.54
CA ILE A 250 -3.49 15.99 -6.55
C ILE A 250 -4.63 17.04 -6.61
N GLY A 251 -4.36 18.24 -7.11
CA GLY A 251 -5.32 19.33 -7.16
C GLY A 251 -5.42 20.08 -5.82
N LYS A 252 -5.57 21.41 -5.90
CA LYS A 252 -5.51 22.32 -4.75
C LYS A 252 -6.47 21.95 -3.62
N ASP A 253 -7.71 21.64 -3.93
CA ASP A 253 -8.74 21.37 -2.91
C ASP A 253 -8.47 20.05 -2.20
N ASN A 254 -8.12 19.00 -2.93
CA ASN A 254 -7.79 17.71 -2.33
C ASN A 254 -6.47 17.78 -1.55
N TYR A 255 -5.46 18.49 -2.07
CA TYR A 255 -4.21 18.75 -1.34
C TYR A 255 -4.50 19.43 0.01
N ASN A 256 -5.30 20.50 0.01
CA ASN A 256 -5.66 21.21 1.24
C ASN A 256 -6.41 20.31 2.23
N TYR A 257 -7.33 19.47 1.74
CA TYR A 257 -8.02 18.47 2.56
C TYR A 257 -7.04 17.48 3.18
N VAL A 258 -6.20 16.84 2.37
CA VAL A 258 -5.22 15.83 2.80
C VAL A 258 -4.24 16.40 3.81
N VAL A 259 -3.70 17.59 3.56
CA VAL A 259 -2.77 18.26 4.48
C VAL A 259 -3.44 18.53 5.83
N LYS A 260 -4.64 19.11 5.83
CA LYS A 260 -5.41 19.35 7.07
C LYS A 260 -5.76 18.05 7.80
N ARG A 261 -6.08 17.00 7.04
CA ARG A 261 -6.55 15.72 7.57
C ARG A 261 -5.44 14.89 8.21
N TYR A 262 -4.25 14.91 7.63
CA TYR A 262 -3.19 13.94 7.92
C TYR A 262 -1.83 14.53 8.26
N ILE A 263 -1.53 15.78 7.90
CA ILE A 263 -0.17 16.35 8.04
C ILE A 263 -0.13 17.44 9.11
N THR A 264 -1.08 18.37 9.12
CA THR A 264 -1.11 19.47 10.10
C THR A 264 -1.94 19.09 11.32
N HIS A 265 -1.25 18.74 12.42
CA HIS A 265 -1.84 18.57 13.74
C HIS A 265 -1.17 19.52 14.73
N ASN A 266 -1.48 20.82 14.61
CA ASN A 266 -1.19 21.82 15.62
C ASN A 266 -2.48 22.16 16.36
#